data_AF-A0A1Y2BVV8-F1
#
_entry.id   AF-A0A1Y2BVV8-F1
#
_cell.length_a   1.000
_cell.length_b   1.000
_cell.length_c   1.000
_cell.angle_alpha   90.00
_cell.angle_beta   90.00
_cell.angle_gamma   90.00
#
_symmetry.space_group_name_H-M   'P 1'
#
loop_
_entity.id
_entity.type
_entity.pdbx_description
1 polymer ?
#
loop_
_entity_poly.entity_id
_entity_poly.type
_entity_poly.pdbx_seq_one_letter_code
_entity_poly.pdbx_strand_id
1 'polypeptide(L)'
;MEVVMRGEAIEFGETGGSVMIQASGLAVLRSLGLVEECFRHGQSSPYICWSKINGSEPIVLNVTNKKADEHDLRMQAPLQILRSKLHTILMHACHKVGIKTLVGKKLVDVKQDGAFVTATFADGSTATADLLIGADGIHSITRRKVFGEHLTANFVGETGHIGVVNVKDHNIVLKDTDACAFFVDRDKKYMVGTYRVSEILAHFE
;
A
#
# COMPACT_ATOMS: atom_id res chain seq x y z
N MET A 1 4.07 -6.12 31.85
CA MET A 1 2.74 -6.72 31.72
C MET A 1 2.61 -7.22 30.29
N GLU A 2 2.59 -8.54 30.12
CA GLU A 2 2.52 -9.24 28.83
C GLU A 2 1.23 -8.88 28.10
N VAL A 3 1.38 -8.35 26.88
CA VAL A 3 0.41 -8.62 25.82
C VAL A 3 1.20 -9.31 24.72
N VAL A 4 1.37 -10.61 24.91
CA VAL A 4 1.83 -11.53 23.88
C VAL A 4 0.62 -11.79 22.98
N MET A 5 0.56 -11.16 21.81
CA MET A 5 -0.26 -11.73 20.73
C MET A 5 0.50 -12.97 20.25
N ARG A 6 0.16 -14.12 20.84
CA ARG A 6 0.66 -15.42 20.40
C ARG A 6 0.17 -15.65 18.97
N GLY A 7 1.05 -15.51 17.99
CA GLY A 7 0.98 -16.21 16.70
C GLY A 7 -0.23 -15.99 15.79
N GLU A 8 -1.21 -15.16 16.15
CA GLU A 8 -2.37 -14.89 15.31
C GLU A 8 -2.15 -13.62 14.48
N ALA A 9 -2.35 -13.76 13.18
CA ALA A 9 -2.32 -12.64 12.24
C ALA A 9 -3.42 -11.65 12.62
N ILE A 10 -3.04 -10.38 12.79
CA ILE A 10 -4.02 -9.31 12.95
C ILE A 10 -4.68 -9.11 11.58
N GLU A 11 -6.00 -9.29 11.52
CA GLU A 11 -6.79 -8.92 10.35
C GLU A 11 -6.97 -7.41 10.33
N PHE A 12 -6.35 -6.77 9.33
CA PHE A 12 -6.60 -5.37 9.03
C PHE A 12 -7.81 -5.31 8.10
N GLY A 13 -8.85 -4.58 8.53
CA GLY A 13 -10.12 -4.53 7.81
C GLY A 13 -9.99 -4.14 6.34
N GLU A 14 -10.99 -4.54 5.54
CA GLU A 14 -11.06 -4.52 4.06
C GLU A 14 -10.95 -3.13 3.39
N THR A 15 -10.78 -2.09 4.19
CA THR A 15 -10.81 -0.70 3.74
C THR A 15 -9.50 -0.29 3.04
N GLY A 16 -9.61 0.38 1.89
CA GLY A 16 -8.49 1.14 1.29
C GLY A 16 -8.09 0.78 -0.14
N GLY A 17 -8.86 -0.06 -0.84
CA GLY A 17 -8.66 -0.34 -2.28
C GLY A 17 -7.35 -1.06 -2.61
N SER A 18 -6.90 -0.90 -3.84
CA SER A 18 -5.62 -1.42 -4.31
C SER A 18 -4.50 -0.39 -4.22
N VAL A 19 -3.27 -0.89 -4.20
CA VAL A 19 -2.06 -0.11 -4.37
C VAL A 19 -1.28 -0.62 -5.58
N MET A 20 -0.63 0.31 -6.27
CA MET A 20 0.26 0.01 -7.38
C MET A 20 1.69 -0.03 -6.87
N ILE A 21 2.38 -1.16 -7.05
CA ILE A 21 3.78 -1.33 -6.72
C ILE A 21 4.59 -1.23 -8.02
N GLN A 22 5.41 -0.19 -8.12
CA GLN A 22 6.32 0.02 -9.25
C GLN A 22 7.52 -0.95 -9.20
N ALA A 23 8.27 -1.04 -10.29
CA ALA A 23 9.43 -1.93 -10.42
C ALA A 23 10.44 -1.80 -9.26
N SER A 24 10.66 -0.59 -8.73
CA SER A 24 11.53 -0.37 -7.56
C SER A 24 10.98 -1.02 -6.29
N GLY A 25 9.68 -0.93 -6.05
CA GLY A 25 9.03 -1.61 -4.93
C GLY A 25 9.04 -3.13 -5.09
N LEU A 26 8.86 -3.63 -6.31
CA LEU A 26 9.00 -5.06 -6.61
C LEU A 26 10.41 -5.57 -6.34
N ALA A 27 11.45 -4.80 -6.70
CA ALA A 27 12.83 -5.14 -6.40
C ALA A 27 13.08 -5.27 -4.88
N VAL A 28 12.50 -4.39 -4.06
CA VAL A 28 12.55 -4.50 -2.59
C VAL A 28 11.82 -5.76 -2.12
N LEU A 29 10.60 -6.01 -2.59
CA LEU A 29 9.84 -7.23 -2.24
C LEU A 29 10.58 -8.51 -2.65
N ARG A 30 11.32 -8.48 -3.76
CA ARG A 30 12.18 -9.60 -4.18
C ARG A 30 13.31 -9.82 -3.20
N SER A 31 13.98 -8.76 -2.75
CA SER A 31 15.05 -8.87 -1.76
C SER A 31 14.55 -9.43 -0.41
N LEU A 32 13.28 -9.19 -0.08
CA LEU A 32 12.61 -9.75 1.11
C LEU A 32 12.07 -11.18 0.88
N GLY A 33 12.17 -11.73 -0.33
CA GLY A 33 11.63 -13.04 -0.67
C GLY A 33 10.09 -13.10 -0.78
N LEU A 34 9.42 -11.96 -0.92
CA LEU A 34 7.96 -11.84 -0.90
C LEU A 34 7.33 -11.61 -2.27
N VAL A 35 8.14 -11.39 -3.30
CA VAL A 35 7.65 -10.98 -4.62
C VAL A 35 6.73 -12.01 -5.29
N GLU A 36 7.05 -13.30 -5.19
CA GLU A 36 6.22 -14.36 -5.78
C GLU A 36 4.88 -14.48 -5.06
N GLU A 37 4.82 -14.28 -3.74
CA GLU A 37 3.55 -14.24 -3.02
C GLU A 37 2.72 -13.03 -3.46
N CYS A 38 3.35 -11.87 -3.67
CA CYS A 38 2.65 -10.70 -4.19
C CYS A 38 2.08 -10.93 -5.59
N PHE A 39 2.82 -11.61 -6.48
CA PHE A 39 2.33 -11.97 -7.82
C PHE A 39 1.18 -12.99 -7.80
N ARG A 40 1.07 -13.85 -6.78
CA ARG A 40 -0.06 -14.78 -6.66
C ARG A 40 -1.38 -14.09 -6.35
N HIS A 41 -1.34 -12.94 -5.67
CA HIS A 41 -2.54 -12.23 -5.21
C HIS A 41 -2.74 -10.86 -5.87
N GLY A 42 -1.92 -10.52 -6.85
CA GLY A 42 -2.00 -9.27 -7.59
C GLY A 42 -1.97 -9.49 -9.09
N GLN A 43 -2.31 -8.45 -9.83
CA GLN A 43 -2.33 -8.45 -11.27
C GLN A 43 -1.28 -7.46 -11.80
N SER A 44 -0.38 -7.93 -12.64
CA SER A 44 0.51 -7.06 -13.40
C SER A 44 -0.10 -6.71 -14.75
N SER A 45 0.08 -5.46 -15.16
CA SER A 45 -0.25 -5.01 -16.51
C SER A 45 0.96 -4.29 -17.11
N PRO A 46 1.47 -4.73 -18.28
CA PRO A 46 2.48 -3.98 -19.01
C PRO A 46 1.91 -2.74 -19.69
N TYR A 47 0.59 -2.54 -19.66
CA TYR A 47 -0.09 -1.44 -20.29
C TYR A 47 -0.77 -0.52 -19.28
N ILE A 48 -0.64 0.78 -19.51
CA ILE A 48 -1.46 1.82 -18.88
C ILE A 48 -2.24 2.51 -19.99
N CYS A 49 -3.56 2.55 -19.84
CA CYS A 49 -4.46 3.23 -20.76
C CYS A 49 -4.86 4.60 -20.20
N TRP A 50 -4.84 5.63 -21.04
CA TRP A 50 -5.41 6.94 -20.76
C TRP A 50 -6.53 7.22 -21.74
N SER A 51 -7.65 7.74 -21.30
CA SER A 51 -8.78 8.12 -22.16
C SER A 51 -9.48 9.37 -21.62
N LYS A 52 -10.26 10.03 -22.47
CA LYS A 52 -11.26 11.00 -22.00
C LYS A 52 -12.30 10.28 -21.11
N ILE A 53 -12.95 11.01 -20.20
CA ILE A 53 -13.94 10.44 -19.26
C ILE A 53 -15.11 9.71 -19.96
N ASN A 54 -15.42 10.09 -21.19
CA ASN A 54 -16.43 9.46 -22.04
C ASN A 54 -15.91 8.21 -22.80
N GLY A 55 -14.67 7.78 -22.53
CA GLY A 55 -14.02 6.63 -23.18
C GLY A 55 -13.41 6.89 -24.55
N SER A 56 -13.42 8.13 -25.05
CA SER A 56 -12.83 8.48 -26.35
C SER A 56 -11.32 8.77 -26.29
N GLU A 57 -10.67 8.72 -27.46
CA GLU A 57 -9.23 9.01 -27.64
C GLU A 57 -8.30 8.20 -26.72
N PRO A 58 -8.37 6.84 -26.77
CA PRO A 58 -7.51 6.02 -25.93
C PRO A 58 -6.04 6.12 -26.35
N ILE A 59 -5.17 6.35 -25.37
CA ILE A 59 -3.71 6.26 -25.50
C ILE A 59 -3.26 5.09 -24.65
N VAL A 60 -2.76 4.04 -25.29
CA VAL A 60 -2.21 2.86 -24.61
C VAL A 60 -0.70 2.96 -24.57
N LEU A 61 -0.13 3.03 -23.37
CA LEU A 61 1.31 3.06 -23.16
C LEU A 61 1.79 1.69 -22.70
N ASN A 62 2.80 1.15 -23.37
CA ASN A 62 3.56 0.03 -22.82
C ASN A 62 4.59 0.59 -21.83
N VAL A 63 4.46 0.22 -20.56
CA VAL A 63 5.30 0.71 -19.46
C VAL A 63 6.46 -0.21 -19.13
N THR A 64 6.64 -1.30 -19.88
CA THR A 64 7.81 -2.17 -19.72
C THR A 64 9.05 -1.53 -20.36
N ASN A 65 10.15 -1.49 -19.60
CA ASN A 65 11.41 -0.93 -20.07
C ASN A 65 12.30 -2.04 -20.64
N LYS A 66 12.19 -2.28 -21.95
CA LYS A 66 13.01 -3.27 -22.68
C LYS A 66 14.52 -3.00 -22.66
N LYS A 67 14.96 -1.80 -22.24
CA LYS A 67 16.37 -1.44 -22.10
C LYS A 67 16.90 -1.65 -20.68
N ALA A 68 16.04 -2.03 -19.73
CA ALA A 68 16.46 -2.35 -18.38
C ALA A 68 17.23 -3.68 -18.34
N ASP A 69 18.17 -3.78 -17.41
CA ASP A 69 18.91 -5.01 -17.09
C ASP A 69 18.05 -6.04 -16.30
N GLU A 70 16.73 -5.84 -16.28
CA GLU A 70 15.77 -6.75 -15.68
C GLU A 70 15.16 -7.60 -16.79
N HIS A 71 15.36 -8.92 -16.79
CA HIS A 71 14.84 -9.80 -17.83
C HIS A 71 13.47 -10.40 -17.49
N ASP A 72 13.04 -10.40 -16.22
CA ASP A 72 11.69 -10.80 -15.87
C ASP A 72 10.70 -9.67 -16.22
N LEU A 73 9.91 -9.87 -17.27
CA LEU A 73 8.90 -8.91 -17.72
C LEU A 73 7.87 -8.56 -16.64
N ARG A 74 7.59 -9.47 -15.70
CA ARG A 74 6.68 -9.21 -14.57
C ARG A 74 7.27 -8.20 -13.59
N MET A 75 8.61 -8.19 -13.46
CA MET A 75 9.35 -7.24 -12.63
C MET A 75 9.49 -5.87 -13.28
N GLN A 76 9.35 -5.79 -14.61
CA GLN A 76 9.32 -4.52 -15.34
C GLN A 76 7.95 -3.83 -15.29
N ALA A 77 6.86 -4.59 -15.13
CA ALA A 77 5.50 -4.07 -15.10
C ALA A 77 5.06 -3.74 -13.66
N PRO A 78 4.27 -2.68 -13.44
CA PRO A 78 3.68 -2.42 -12.14
C PRO A 78 2.73 -3.54 -11.73
N LEU A 79 2.72 -3.87 -10.44
CA LEU A 79 1.81 -4.83 -9.82
C LEU A 79 0.68 -4.10 -9.10
N GLN A 80 -0.56 -4.45 -9.40
CA GLN A 80 -1.74 -4.04 -8.63
C GLN A 80 -2.10 -5.12 -7.62
N ILE A 81 -2.23 -4.75 -6.36
CA ILE A 81 -2.61 -5.68 -5.29
C ILE A 81 -3.51 -4.97 -4.28
N LEU A 82 -4.45 -5.70 -3.67
CA LEU A 82 -5.27 -5.15 -2.59
C LEU A 82 -4.36 -4.74 -1.42
N ARG A 83 -4.61 -3.54 -0.88
CA ARG A 83 -3.82 -3.01 0.23
C ARG A 83 -3.84 -3.94 1.45
N SER A 84 -5.02 -4.48 1.77
CA SER A 84 -5.19 -5.46 2.84
C SER A 84 -4.33 -6.70 2.60
N LYS A 85 -4.34 -7.23 1.38
CA LYS A 85 -3.57 -8.43 1.02
C LYS A 85 -2.06 -8.21 1.10
N LEU A 86 -1.55 -7.09 0.57
CA LEU A 86 -0.14 -6.73 0.71
C LEU A 86 0.26 -6.61 2.18
N HIS A 87 -0.60 -5.98 2.99
CA HIS A 87 -0.38 -5.85 4.42
C HIS A 87 -0.30 -7.22 5.12
N THR A 88 -1.24 -8.12 4.84
CA THR A 88 -1.24 -9.50 5.37
C THR A 88 0.05 -10.25 5.01
N ILE A 89 0.50 -10.16 3.74
CA ILE A 89 1.75 -10.80 3.29
C ILE A 89 2.94 -10.30 4.12
N LEU A 90 3.05 -8.98 4.31
CA LEU A 90 4.13 -8.37 5.09
C LEU A 90 4.06 -8.78 6.58
N MET A 91 2.88 -8.77 7.18
CA MET A 91 2.69 -9.16 8.58
C MET A 91 3.04 -10.63 8.82
N HIS A 92 2.59 -11.52 7.96
CA HIS A 92 2.95 -12.94 8.02
C HIS A 92 4.46 -13.14 7.90
N ALA A 93 5.12 -12.40 6.99
CA ALA A 93 6.57 -12.44 6.87
C ALA A 93 7.27 -11.99 8.16
N CYS A 94 6.82 -10.90 8.78
CA CYS A 94 7.34 -10.42 10.05
C CYS A 94 7.18 -11.46 11.17
N HIS A 95 6.00 -12.06 11.31
CA HIS A 95 5.74 -13.07 12.34
C HIS A 95 6.56 -14.35 12.13
N LYS A 96 6.73 -14.77 10.87
CA LYS A 96 7.53 -15.96 10.52
C LYS A 96 8.98 -15.84 10.98
N VAL A 97 9.54 -14.63 10.99
CA VAL A 97 10.91 -14.36 11.48
C VAL A 97 10.95 -13.93 12.95
N GLY A 98 9.83 -14.00 13.66
CA GLY A 98 9.75 -13.73 15.10
C GLY A 98 9.67 -12.24 15.49
N ILE A 99 9.38 -11.34 14.54
CA ILE A 99 9.15 -9.92 14.87
C ILE A 99 7.85 -9.81 15.68
N LYS A 100 7.97 -9.29 16.90
CA LYS A 100 6.84 -9.05 17.79
C LYS A 100 6.07 -7.83 17.32
N THR A 101 4.77 -7.95 17.13
CA THR A 101 3.88 -6.86 16.75
C THR A 101 2.83 -6.65 17.83
N LEU A 102 2.69 -5.42 18.33
CA LEU A 102 1.74 -5.07 19.37
C LEU A 102 0.68 -4.12 18.82
N VAL A 103 -0.59 -4.44 19.03
CA VAL A 103 -1.74 -3.61 18.64
C VAL A 103 -2.27 -2.80 19.81
N GLY A 104 -3.11 -1.80 19.51
CA GLY A 104 -3.65 -0.88 20.52
C GLY A 104 -2.61 0.08 21.11
N LYS A 105 -1.36 0.02 20.65
CA LYS A 105 -0.24 0.87 21.12
C LYS A 105 -0.16 2.18 20.34
N LYS A 106 -1.13 3.07 20.57
CA LYS A 106 -1.11 4.41 19.97
C LYS A 106 -0.01 5.26 20.63
N LEU A 107 1.04 5.60 19.88
CA LEU A 107 2.12 6.47 20.35
C LEU A 107 1.59 7.87 20.66
N VAL A 108 1.94 8.42 21.82
CA VAL A 108 1.56 9.78 22.24
C VAL A 108 2.74 10.66 22.61
N ASP A 109 3.87 10.07 22.99
CA ASP A 109 5.09 10.82 23.31
C ASP A 109 6.35 10.02 23.01
N VAL A 110 7.43 10.75 22.73
CA VAL A 110 8.78 10.20 22.51
C VAL A 110 9.76 11.09 23.25
N LYS A 111 10.61 10.47 24.09
CA LYS A 111 11.71 11.16 24.77
C LYS A 111 13.01 10.41 24.52
N GLN A 112 14.05 11.15 24.14
CA GLN A 112 15.41 10.63 24.05
C GLN A 112 16.22 11.10 25.27
N ASP A 113 16.93 10.18 25.90
CA ASP A 113 17.87 10.46 26.99
C ASP A 113 19.17 9.69 26.76
N GLY A 114 20.25 10.42 26.49
CA GLY A 114 21.53 9.85 26.09
C GLY A 114 21.41 8.89 24.90
N ALA A 115 21.69 7.61 25.16
CA ALA A 115 21.71 6.54 24.16
C ALA A 115 20.36 5.83 23.96
N PHE A 116 19.34 6.16 24.74
CA PHE A 116 18.05 5.47 24.71
C PHE A 116 16.91 6.39 24.30
N VAL A 117 15.92 5.80 23.63
CA VAL A 117 14.64 6.44 23.30
C VAL A 117 13.51 5.69 24.01
N THR A 118 12.64 6.44 24.66
CA THR A 118 11.43 5.93 25.33
C THR A 118 10.19 6.43 24.60
N ALA A 119 9.39 5.47 24.13
CA ALA A 119 8.06 5.69 23.58
C ALA A 119 7.01 5.54 24.69
N THR A 120 6.06 6.48 24.74
CA THR A 120 4.89 6.42 25.62
C THR A 120 3.63 6.23 24.78
N PHE A 121 2.78 5.31 25.20
CA PHE A 121 1.54 4.96 24.50
C PHE A 121 0.31 5.47 25.25
N ALA A 122 -0.80 5.63 24.54
CA ALA A 122 -2.05 6.19 25.07
C ALA A 122 -2.67 5.35 26.21
N ASP A 123 -2.33 4.07 26.31
CA ASP A 123 -2.75 3.18 27.40
C ASP A 123 -1.87 3.32 28.66
N GLY A 124 -0.95 4.29 28.69
CA GLY A 124 -0.01 4.55 29.78
C GLY A 124 1.21 3.64 29.79
N SER A 125 1.29 2.64 28.91
CA SER A 125 2.48 1.79 28.79
C SER A 125 3.63 2.52 28.10
N THR A 126 4.86 2.05 28.35
CA THR A 126 6.08 2.58 27.73
C THR A 126 6.94 1.45 27.13
N ALA A 127 7.80 1.82 26.18
CA ALA A 127 8.85 0.96 25.65
C ALA A 127 10.14 1.76 25.48
N THR A 128 11.27 1.19 25.88
CA THR A 128 12.60 1.79 25.76
C THR A 128 13.47 0.96 24.84
N ALA A 129 14.21 1.59 23.94
CA ALA A 129 15.10 0.95 22.97
C ALA A 129 16.29 1.86 22.61
N ASP A 130 17.29 1.29 21.93
CA ASP A 130 18.42 2.05 21.38
C ASP A 130 18.04 2.86 20.12
N LEU A 131 17.00 2.42 19.40
CA LEU A 131 16.51 3.06 18.17
C LEU A 131 14.98 3.01 18.08
N LEU A 132 14.40 4.10 17.59
CA LEU A 132 12.99 4.21 17.25
C LEU A 132 12.86 4.58 15.76
N ILE A 133 12.08 3.82 15.02
CA ILE A 133 11.75 4.10 13.62
C ILE A 133 10.33 4.66 13.55
N GLY A 134 10.20 5.92 13.12
CA GLY A 134 8.90 6.58 12.92
C GLY A 134 8.23 6.15 11.62
N ALA A 135 7.36 5.14 11.69
CA ALA A 135 6.55 4.65 10.56
C ALA A 135 5.03 4.90 10.78
N ASP A 136 4.70 6.01 11.44
CA ASP A 136 3.35 6.37 11.94
C ASP A 136 2.56 7.31 11.00
N GLY A 137 2.90 7.31 9.71
CA GLY A 137 2.07 7.88 8.63
C GLY A 137 1.97 9.41 8.58
N ILE A 138 0.98 9.90 7.83
CA ILE A 138 0.86 11.34 7.52
C ILE A 138 0.64 12.21 8.77
N HIS A 139 0.02 11.66 9.82
CA HIS A 139 -0.22 12.34 11.10
C HIS A 139 0.88 12.10 12.16
N SER A 140 2.05 11.59 11.75
CA SER A 140 3.18 11.19 12.59
C SER A 140 3.39 12.07 13.84
N ILE A 141 3.32 11.42 14.99
CA ILE A 141 3.74 11.98 16.29
C ILE A 141 5.27 12.01 16.33
N THR A 142 5.92 10.97 15.80
CA THR A 142 7.38 10.87 15.78
C THR A 142 8.01 12.08 15.08
N ARG A 143 7.52 12.43 13.89
CA ARG A 143 7.99 13.59 13.11
C ARG A 143 7.84 14.89 13.89
N ARG A 144 6.68 15.11 14.52
CA ARG A 144 6.42 16.33 15.30
C ARG A 144 7.30 16.43 16.54
N LYS A 145 7.57 15.31 17.22
CA LYS A 145 8.44 15.28 18.40
C LYS A 145 9.91 15.50 18.08
N VAL A 146 10.38 15.00 16.95
CA VAL A 146 11.78 15.12 16.54
C VAL A 146 12.08 16.46 15.87
N PHE A 147 11.19 16.93 15.00
CA PHE A 147 11.47 18.10 14.14
C PHE A 147 10.59 19.33 14.44
N GLY A 148 9.60 19.20 15.33
CA GLY A 148 8.75 20.31 15.79
C GLY A 148 7.26 20.12 15.50
N GLU A 149 6.42 20.56 16.44
CA GLU A 149 4.97 20.37 16.41
C GLU A 149 4.26 21.07 15.25
N HIS A 150 4.89 22.08 14.65
CA HIS A 150 4.35 22.81 13.50
C HIS A 150 4.26 21.98 12.21
N LEU A 151 4.96 20.82 12.13
CA LEU A 151 5.01 19.96 10.95
C LEU A 151 3.76 19.09 10.80
N THR A 152 2.66 19.76 10.46
CA THR A 152 1.34 19.18 10.23
C THR A 152 1.05 18.97 8.75
N ALA A 153 0.11 18.07 8.45
CA ALA A 153 -0.31 17.81 7.08
C ALA A 153 -1.25 18.91 6.61
N ASN A 154 -0.97 19.45 5.42
CA ASN A 154 -1.81 20.48 4.79
C ASN A 154 -2.69 19.84 3.72
N PHE A 155 -3.96 20.23 3.69
CA PHE A 155 -4.87 19.83 2.62
C PHE A 155 -4.46 20.49 1.31
N VAL A 156 -4.32 19.69 0.25
CA VAL A 156 -3.85 20.16 -1.06
C VAL A 156 -4.97 20.65 -1.99
N GLY A 157 -6.22 20.66 -1.52
CA GLY A 157 -7.38 21.08 -2.32
C GLY A 157 -8.07 19.95 -3.11
N GLU A 158 -7.62 18.71 -2.94
CA GLU A 158 -8.10 17.56 -3.72
C GLU A 158 -8.63 16.46 -2.81
N THR A 159 -9.70 15.78 -3.24
CA THR A 159 -10.29 14.64 -2.52
C THR A 159 -10.41 13.46 -3.47
N GLY A 160 -9.93 12.30 -3.03
CA GLY A 160 -10.06 11.04 -3.74
C GLY A 160 -11.11 10.15 -3.08
N HIS A 161 -11.87 9.42 -3.90
CA HIS A 161 -12.77 8.36 -3.46
C HIS A 161 -12.23 7.04 -4.01
N ILE A 162 -12.18 6.02 -3.16
CA ILE A 162 -11.65 4.70 -3.51
C ILE A 162 -12.73 3.68 -3.23
N GLY A 163 -12.95 2.78 -4.19
CA GLY A 163 -13.87 1.66 -4.08
C GLY A 163 -13.30 0.42 -4.74
N VAL A 164 -13.79 -0.74 -4.31
CA VAL A 164 -13.54 -2.04 -4.94
C VAL A 164 -14.90 -2.58 -5.35
N VAL A 165 -15.02 -3.04 -6.59
CA VAL A 165 -16.28 -3.55 -7.13
C VAL A 165 -16.05 -4.91 -7.77
N ASN A 166 -17.07 -5.77 -7.68
CA ASN A 166 -17.11 -6.97 -8.51
C ASN A 166 -17.59 -6.58 -9.91
N VAL A 167 -16.71 -6.69 -10.90
CA VAL A 167 -17.07 -6.33 -12.28
C VAL A 167 -18.20 -7.21 -12.84
N LYS A 168 -18.32 -8.47 -12.39
CA LYS A 168 -19.38 -9.40 -12.83
C LYS A 168 -20.74 -8.99 -12.30
N ASP A 169 -20.84 -8.67 -11.02
CA ASP A 169 -22.11 -8.30 -10.36
C ASP A 169 -22.70 -6.99 -10.92
N HIS A 170 -21.85 -6.17 -11.54
CA HIS A 170 -22.22 -4.88 -12.13
C HIS A 170 -22.21 -4.86 -13.66
N ASN A 171 -22.05 -6.00 -14.34
CA ASN A 171 -21.97 -6.10 -15.81
C ASN A 171 -20.91 -5.17 -16.44
N ILE A 172 -19.80 -4.94 -15.74
CA ILE A 172 -18.68 -4.12 -16.22
C ILE A 172 -17.75 -5.00 -17.03
N VAL A 173 -17.52 -4.65 -18.30
CA VAL A 173 -16.55 -5.32 -19.18
C VAL A 173 -15.32 -4.44 -19.32
N LEU A 174 -14.18 -4.89 -18.78
CA LEU A 174 -12.89 -4.23 -18.94
C LEU A 174 -12.13 -4.88 -20.10
N LYS A 175 -11.57 -4.07 -21.01
CA LYS A 175 -10.60 -4.59 -21.98
C LYS A 175 -9.32 -4.99 -21.25
N ASP A 176 -8.52 -5.86 -21.85
CA ASP A 176 -7.23 -6.24 -21.26
C ASP A 176 -6.26 -5.05 -21.16
N THR A 177 -6.37 -4.09 -22.09
CA THR A 177 -5.65 -2.81 -22.02
C THR A 177 -6.11 -1.91 -20.88
N ASP A 178 -7.30 -2.16 -20.32
CA ASP A 178 -7.91 -1.35 -19.26
C ASP A 178 -7.64 -1.94 -17.87
N ALA A 179 -6.76 -2.96 -17.76
CA ALA A 179 -6.32 -3.50 -16.48
C ALA A 179 -5.67 -2.43 -15.57
N CYS A 180 -5.12 -1.37 -16.16
CA CYS A 180 -4.77 -0.13 -15.50
C CYS A 180 -5.16 1.03 -16.42
N ALA A 181 -6.29 1.70 -16.12
CA ALA A 181 -6.79 2.78 -16.96
C ALA A 181 -7.06 4.05 -16.15
N PHE A 182 -6.86 5.19 -16.81
CA PHE A 182 -7.15 6.51 -16.30
C PHE A 182 -8.09 7.23 -17.27
N PHE A 183 -9.22 7.68 -16.73
CA PHE A 183 -10.23 8.41 -17.46
C PHE A 183 -10.25 9.85 -16.94
N VAL A 184 -10.03 10.82 -17.84
CA VAL A 184 -9.84 12.23 -17.46
C VAL A 184 -10.92 13.12 -18.05
N ASP A 185 -11.52 13.96 -17.21
CA ASP A 185 -12.30 15.12 -17.62
C ASP A 185 -11.49 16.38 -17.30
N ARG A 186 -10.94 17.02 -18.34
CA ARG A 186 -10.07 18.20 -18.17
C ARG A 186 -10.85 19.43 -17.75
N ASP A 187 -12.11 19.55 -18.17
CA ASP A 187 -12.94 20.73 -17.91
C ASP A 187 -13.44 20.72 -16.47
N LYS A 188 -13.88 19.55 -16.00
CA LYS A 188 -14.30 19.36 -14.60
C LYS A 188 -13.15 19.04 -13.65
N LYS A 189 -11.94 18.82 -14.17
CA LYS A 189 -10.74 18.41 -13.40
C LYS A 189 -10.98 17.14 -12.59
N TYR A 190 -11.62 16.15 -13.23
CA TYR A 190 -11.85 14.84 -12.63
C TYR A 190 -10.97 13.79 -13.28
N MET A 191 -10.54 12.83 -12.46
CA MET A 191 -9.84 11.65 -12.92
C MET A 191 -10.43 10.43 -12.21
N VAL A 192 -10.68 9.38 -12.98
CA VAL A 192 -11.05 8.06 -12.47
C VAL A 192 -9.95 7.09 -12.86
N GLY A 193 -9.30 6.50 -11.86
CA GLY A 193 -8.37 5.40 -12.05
C GLY A 193 -9.08 4.06 -11.82
N THR A 194 -8.95 3.13 -12.75
CA THR A 194 -9.44 1.76 -12.60
C THR A 194 -8.28 0.79 -12.66
N TYR A 195 -8.25 -0.14 -11.71
CA TYR A 195 -7.19 -1.13 -11.60
C TYR A 195 -7.82 -2.50 -11.44
N ARG A 196 -7.49 -3.43 -12.33
CA ARG A 196 -7.82 -4.84 -12.15
C ARG A 196 -6.84 -5.40 -11.12
N VAL A 197 -7.37 -6.02 -10.07
CA VAL A 197 -6.58 -6.51 -8.93
C VAL A 197 -6.53 -8.03 -8.89
N SER A 198 -7.62 -8.70 -9.26
CA SER A 198 -7.73 -10.15 -9.37
C SER A 198 -8.93 -10.55 -10.25
N GLU A 199 -8.94 -11.79 -10.74
CA GLU A 199 -10.04 -12.38 -11.54
C GLU A 199 -11.19 -12.92 -10.65
N ILE A 200 -10.89 -13.18 -9.39
CA ILE A 200 -11.84 -13.61 -8.35
C ILE A 200 -11.67 -12.59 -7.22
N LEU A 201 -12.75 -11.94 -6.77
CA LEU A 201 -12.74 -11.35 -5.44
C LEU A 201 -12.46 -12.52 -4.52
N ALA A 202 -11.26 -12.58 -3.93
CA ALA A 202 -10.89 -13.69 -3.07
C ALA A 202 -12.06 -13.90 -2.09
N HIS A 203 -12.68 -15.08 -2.12
CA HIS A 203 -13.61 -15.43 -1.07
C HIS A 203 -12.76 -15.47 0.19
N PHE A 204 -12.96 -14.47 1.03
CA PHE A 204 -12.22 -14.29 2.27
C PHE A 204 -12.90 -15.20 3.29
N GLU A 205 -12.44 -16.45 3.38
CA GLU A 205 -12.70 -17.33 4.53
C GLU A 205 -11.88 -16.89 5.74
#